data_AF-A0A2T2WMA8-F1
#
_entry.id   AF-A0A2T2WMA8-F1
#
_cell.length_a   1.000
_cell.length_b   1.000
_cell.length_c   1.000
_cell.angle_alpha   90.00
_cell.angle_beta   90.00
_cell.angle_gamma   90.00
#
_symmetry.space_group_name_H-M   'P 1'
#
loop_
_entity.id
_entity.type
_entity.pdbx_description
1 polymer ?
#
loop_
_entity_poly.entity_id
_entity_poly.type
_entity_poly.pdbx_seq_one_letter_code
_entity_poly.pdbx_strand_id
1 'polypeptide(L)'
;MPTTSALNRETLWDTLSQQESLVLENPTTPHIEQYLAIVRSLLQAALKRHSARSAPYWSPKGQFRQMVHIAEVNQALEQLLNDIRAGHPATLLARRLDAIRGLLLDLWL
;
A
#
# COMPACT_ATOMS: atom_id res chain seq x y z
N MET A 1 -11.11 23.67 12.40
CA MET A 1 -11.64 22.29 12.46
C MET A 1 -10.86 21.45 11.46
N PRO A 2 -9.86 20.65 11.87
CA PRO A 2 -9.19 19.76 10.95
C PRO A 2 -10.19 18.70 10.50
N THR A 3 -10.28 18.51 9.19
CA THR A 3 -11.17 17.53 8.56
C THR A 3 -10.83 16.12 9.06
N THR A 4 -11.83 15.37 9.54
CA THR A 4 -11.73 13.98 10.03
C THR A 4 -10.98 13.04 9.08
N SER A 5 -10.94 13.37 7.78
CA SER A 5 -10.22 12.68 6.70
C SER A 5 -8.70 12.95 6.62
N ALA A 6 -8.16 13.89 7.38
CA ALA A 6 -6.71 14.06 7.57
C ALA A 6 -6.20 13.19 8.73
N LEU A 7 -6.94 13.14 9.85
CA LEU A 7 -6.64 12.30 11.02
C LEU A 7 -6.62 10.81 10.68
N ASN A 8 -7.55 10.33 9.83
CA ASN A 8 -7.56 8.94 9.37
C ASN A 8 -6.42 8.58 8.40
N ARG A 9 -5.63 9.55 7.93
CA ARG A 9 -4.60 9.34 6.89
C ARG A 9 -3.23 9.21 7.50
N GLU A 10 -2.87 10.11 8.42
CA GLU A 10 -1.65 9.99 9.23
C GLU A 10 -1.67 8.66 9.99
N THR A 11 -2.82 8.28 10.55
CA THR A 11 -2.97 6.99 11.23
C THR A 11 -2.71 5.79 10.33
N LEU A 12 -3.15 5.78 9.06
CA LEU A 12 -2.94 4.64 8.17
C LEU A 12 -1.48 4.46 7.74
N TRP A 13 -0.76 5.56 7.49
CA TRP A 13 0.66 5.52 7.13
C TRP A 13 1.54 5.17 8.33
N ASP A 14 1.22 5.69 9.51
CA ASP A 14 1.90 5.32 10.75
C ASP A 14 1.67 3.84 11.08
N THR A 15 0.43 3.36 10.92
CA THR A 15 0.10 1.94 11.13
C THR A 15 0.82 1.06 10.11
N LEU A 16 0.94 1.49 8.85
CA LEU A 16 1.72 0.78 7.83
C LEU A 16 3.19 0.68 8.26
N SER A 17 3.80 1.78 8.69
CA SER A 17 5.21 1.79 9.14
C SER A 17 5.44 0.88 10.34
N GLN A 18 4.54 0.89 11.32
CA GLN A 18 4.64 -0.02 12.47
C GLN A 18 4.54 -1.47 12.04
N GLN A 19 3.61 -1.77 11.12
CA GLN A 19 3.42 -3.13 10.64
C GLN A 19 4.59 -3.64 9.80
N GLU A 20 5.24 -2.77 9.03
CA GLU A 20 6.45 -3.14 8.30
C GLU A 20 7.59 -3.55 9.23
N SER A 21 7.80 -2.82 10.34
CA SER A 21 8.76 -3.23 11.36
C SER A 21 8.43 -4.60 11.94
N LEU A 22 7.15 -4.87 12.23
CA LEU A 22 6.71 -6.18 12.73
C LEU A 22 6.94 -7.31 11.72
N VAL A 23 6.71 -7.06 10.43
CA VAL A 23 7.00 -8.03 9.36
C VAL A 23 8.50 -8.30 9.23
N LEU A 24 9.35 -7.28 9.43
CA LEU A 24 10.81 -7.42 9.38
C LEU A 24 11.38 -8.18 10.58
N GLU A 25 10.87 -7.89 11.77
CA GLU A 25 11.32 -8.52 13.02
C GLU A 25 10.79 -9.95 13.16
N ASN A 26 9.53 -10.17 12.77
CA ASN A 26 8.87 -11.46 12.92
C ASN A 26 7.80 -11.69 11.82
N PRO A 27 8.18 -12.24 10.66
CA PRO A 27 7.28 -12.43 9.52
C PRO A 27 6.31 -13.61 9.74
N THR A 28 5.42 -13.48 10.73
CA THR A 28 4.36 -14.46 10.99
C THR A 28 3.13 -14.17 10.14
N THR A 29 2.34 -15.22 9.88
CA THR A 29 1.05 -15.12 9.17
C THR A 29 0.17 -13.96 9.64
N PRO A 30 -0.08 -13.74 10.95
CA PRO A 30 -0.93 -12.62 11.38
C PRO A 30 -0.32 -11.25 11.06
N HIS A 31 1.01 -11.08 11.16
CA HIS A 31 1.64 -9.81 10.82
C HIS A 31 1.54 -9.49 9.33
N ILE A 32 1.67 -10.52 8.49
CA ILE A 32 1.53 -10.41 7.03
C ILE A 32 0.08 -10.09 6.66
N GLU A 33 -0.90 -10.80 7.20
CA GLU A 33 -2.32 -10.55 6.93
C GLU A 33 -2.73 -9.12 7.30
N GLN A 34 -2.25 -8.63 8.45
CA GLN A 34 -2.53 -7.29 8.89
C GLN A 34 -1.84 -6.23 8.01
N TYR A 35 -0.61 -6.49 7.54
CA TYR A 35 0.04 -5.64 6.53
C TYR A 35 -0.78 -5.56 5.24
N LEU A 36 -1.22 -6.70 4.71
CA LEU A 36 -2.06 -6.76 3.51
C LEU A 36 -3.38 -6.00 3.68
N ALA A 37 -4.01 -6.10 4.86
CA ALA A 37 -5.24 -5.37 5.17
C ALA A 37 -5.04 -3.85 5.18
N ILE A 38 -3.92 -3.35 5.71
CA ILE A 38 -3.57 -1.94 5.71
C ILE A 38 -3.34 -1.44 4.29
N VAL A 39 -2.54 -2.16 3.50
CA VAL A 39 -2.26 -1.83 2.09
C VAL A 39 -3.56 -1.76 1.28
N ARG A 40 -4.47 -2.73 1.47
CA ARG A 40 -5.80 -2.72 0.84
C ARG A 40 -6.63 -1.50 1.22
N SER A 41 -6.58 -1.10 2.49
CA SER A 41 -7.29 0.07 2.98
C SER A 41 -6.76 1.37 2.37
N LEU A 42 -5.43 1.48 2.21
CA LEU A 42 -4.78 2.60 1.53
C LEU A 42 -5.18 2.69 0.05
N LEU A 43 -5.16 1.57 -0.67
CA LEU A 43 -5.59 1.51 -2.08
C LEU A 43 -7.05 1.95 -2.24
N GLN A 44 -7.95 1.46 -1.38
CA GLN A 44 -9.37 1.86 -1.40
C GLN A 44 -9.55 3.36 -1.13
N ALA A 45 -8.81 3.91 -0.17
CA ALA A 45 -8.89 5.33 0.17
C ALA A 45 -8.38 6.21 -0.98
N ALA A 46 -7.30 5.80 -1.66
CA ALA A 46 -6.79 6.50 -2.83
C ALA A 46 -7.76 6.45 -4.02
N LEU A 47 -8.35 5.29 -4.31
CA LEU A 47 -9.38 5.16 -5.35
C LEU A 47 -10.59 6.06 -5.10
N LYS A 48 -11.08 6.12 -3.85
CA LYS A 48 -12.17 7.03 -3.45
C LYS A 48 -11.81 8.51 -3.62
N ARG A 49 -10.55 8.87 -3.36
CA ARG A 49 -10.06 10.25 -3.54
C ARG A 49 -10.04 10.64 -5.00
N HIS A 50 -9.55 9.75 -5.86
CA HIS A 50 -9.52 9.99 -7.30
C HIS A 50 -10.93 10.09 -7.89
N SER A 51 -11.86 9.21 -7.49
CA SER A 51 -13.27 9.27 -7.93
C SER A 51 -13.97 10.58 -7.53
N ALA A 52 -13.69 11.12 -6.34
CA ALA A 52 -14.25 12.38 -5.87
C ALA A 52 -13.68 13.63 -6.60
N ARG A 53 -12.45 13.56 -7.13
CA ARG A 53 -11.78 14.71 -7.79
C ARG A 53 -12.17 14.91 -9.25
N SER A 54 -12.73 13.89 -9.90
CA SER A 54 -12.86 13.83 -11.36
C SER A 54 -14.28 14.07 -11.88
N ALA A 55 -15.11 14.78 -11.11
CA ALA A 55 -16.54 14.92 -11.38
C ALA A 55 -16.94 15.62 -12.72
N PRO A 56 -16.04 16.21 -13.54
CA PRO A 56 -16.43 16.52 -14.92
C PRO A 56 -15.53 15.96 -16.04
N TYR A 57 -14.38 15.32 -15.75
CA TYR A 57 -13.47 14.85 -16.82
C TYR A 57 -12.71 13.57 -16.44
N TRP A 58 -13.45 12.47 -16.32
CA TRP A 58 -12.87 11.13 -16.15
C TRP A 58 -12.33 10.62 -17.50
N SER A 59 -11.03 10.76 -17.76
CA SER A 59 -10.40 10.24 -18.98
C SER A 59 -10.10 8.73 -18.88
N PRO A 60 -10.37 7.91 -19.91
CA PRO A 60 -9.99 6.50 -19.96
C PRO A 60 -8.49 6.24 -19.69
N LYS A 61 -7.62 7.21 -20.05
CA LYS A 61 -6.18 7.13 -19.79
C LYS A 61 -5.84 7.20 -18.30
N GLY A 62 -6.62 7.94 -17.50
CA GLY A 62 -6.44 8.02 -16.05
C GLY A 62 -6.80 6.73 -15.34
N GLN A 63 -7.90 6.09 -15.75
CA GLN A 63 -8.33 4.79 -15.24
C GLN A 63 -7.30 3.69 -15.55
N PHE A 64 -6.77 3.69 -16.78
CA PHE A 64 -5.75 2.72 -17.17
C PHE A 64 -4.49 2.83 -16.29
N ARG A 65 -3.99 4.06 -16.05
CA ARG A 65 -2.82 4.29 -15.18
C ARG A 65 -3.06 3.82 -13.74
N GLN A 66 -4.24 4.08 -13.19
CA GLN A 66 -4.59 3.59 -11.85
C GLN A 66 -4.62 2.07 -11.77
N MET A 67 -5.18 1.41 -12.79
CA MET A 67 -5.18 -0.06 -12.85
C MET A 67 -3.77 -0.64 -12.96
N VAL A 68 -2.88 0.00 -13.74
CA VAL A 68 -1.48 -0.41 -13.84
C VAL A 68 -0.79 -0.31 -12.48
N HIS A 69 -0.91 0.81 -11.76
CA HIS A 69 -0.32 0.95 -10.43
C HIS A 69 -0.88 -0.06 -9.41
N ILE A 70 -2.18 -0.35 -9.46
CA ILE A 70 -2.75 -1.40 -8.59
C ILE A 70 -2.16 -2.77 -8.93
N ALA A 71 -1.97 -3.08 -10.21
CA ALA A 71 -1.33 -4.32 -10.63
C ALA A 71 0.14 -4.40 -10.17
N GLU A 72 0.89 -3.31 -10.25
CA GLU A 72 2.27 -3.21 -9.75
C GLU A 72 2.34 -3.44 -8.23
N VAL A 73 1.43 -2.83 -7.46
CA VAL A 73 1.34 -3.06 -6.01
C VAL A 73 1.03 -4.53 -5.71
N ASN A 74 0.04 -5.12 -6.38
CA ASN A 74 -0.30 -6.53 -6.20
C ASN A 74 0.87 -7.45 -6.52
N GLN A 75 1.56 -7.19 -7.64
CA GLN A 75 2.74 -7.95 -8.03
C GLN A 75 3.83 -7.85 -6.95
N ALA A 76 4.10 -6.66 -6.41
CA ALA A 76 5.09 -6.45 -5.35
C ALA A 76 4.71 -7.16 -4.03
N LEU A 77 3.42 -7.25 -3.71
CA LEU A 77 2.92 -7.99 -2.55
C LEU A 77 3.09 -9.51 -2.71
N GLU A 78 2.75 -10.07 -3.87
CA GLU A 78 2.96 -11.51 -4.15
C GLU A 78 4.44 -11.87 -4.04
N GLN A 79 5.27 -10.99 -4.57
CA GLN A 79 6.71 -11.03 -4.50
C GLN A 79 7.23 -11.00 -3.05
N LEU A 80 6.72 -10.11 -2.19
CA LEU A 80 7.02 -10.09 -0.75
C LEU A 80 6.66 -11.43 -0.08
N LEU A 81 5.47 -11.95 -0.36
CA LEU A 81 5.01 -13.21 0.21
C LEU A 81 5.90 -14.38 -0.19
N ASN A 82 6.33 -14.41 -1.46
CA ASN A 82 7.27 -15.42 -1.93
C ASN A 82 8.63 -15.30 -1.23
N ASP A 83 9.11 -14.08 -1.01
CA ASP A 83 10.39 -13.88 -0.33
C ASP A 83 10.35 -14.36 1.13
N ILE A 84 9.25 -14.06 1.81
CA ILE A 84 9.02 -14.50 3.19
C ILE A 84 8.96 -16.03 3.25
N ARG A 85 8.20 -16.67 2.35
CA ARG A 85 8.10 -18.14 2.29
C ARG A 85 9.43 -18.82 1.98
N ALA A 86 10.26 -18.20 1.14
CA ALA A 86 11.58 -18.70 0.81
C ALA A 86 12.64 -18.38 1.89
N GLY A 87 12.27 -17.66 2.96
CA GLY A 87 13.17 -17.35 4.07
C GLY A 87 14.30 -16.38 3.69
N HIS A 88 14.03 -15.45 2.75
CA HIS A 88 15.02 -14.45 2.36
C HIS A 88 15.41 -13.52 3.52
N PRO A 89 16.61 -12.92 3.47
CA PRO A 89 17.08 -12.06 4.55
C PRO A 89 16.21 -10.81 4.71
N ALA A 90 16.12 -10.31 5.94
CA ALA A 90 15.36 -9.11 6.29
C ALA A 90 15.73 -7.88 5.44
N THR A 91 16.98 -7.78 4.96
CA THR A 91 17.42 -6.70 4.06
C THR A 91 16.71 -6.72 2.71
N LEU A 92 16.38 -7.90 2.18
CA LEU A 92 15.64 -8.04 0.94
C LEU A 92 14.15 -7.74 1.17
N LEU A 93 13.60 -8.21 2.29
CA LEU A 93 12.23 -7.89 2.71
C LEU A 93 12.05 -6.38 2.90
N ALA A 94 13.00 -5.69 3.54
CA ALA A 94 12.94 -4.25 3.77
C ALA A 94 12.89 -3.47 2.45
N ARG A 95 13.75 -3.84 1.48
CA ARG A 95 13.72 -3.24 0.13
C ARG A 95 12.38 -3.45 -0.57
N ARG A 96 11.75 -4.62 -0.38
CA ARG A 96 10.44 -4.93 -0.96
C ARG A 96 9.34 -4.09 -0.31
N LEU A 97 9.36 -3.94 1.02
CA LEU A 97 8.42 -3.11 1.75
C LEU A 97 8.54 -1.64 1.35
N ASP A 98 9.77 -1.13 1.21
CA ASP A 98 10.03 0.24 0.72
C ASP A 98 9.51 0.45 -0.71
N ALA A 99 9.69 -0.53 -1.59
CA ALA A 99 9.16 -0.46 -2.95
C ALA A 99 7.62 -0.39 -2.96
N ILE A 100 6.96 -1.20 -2.12
CA ILE A 100 5.49 -1.17 -1.98
C ILE A 100 5.04 0.19 -1.45
N ARG A 101 5.72 0.74 -0.44
CA ARG A 101 5.45 2.09 0.08
C ARG A 101 5.57 3.15 -1.02
N GLY A 102 6.63 3.10 -1.84
CA GLY A 102 6.83 4.01 -2.97
C GLY A 102 5.67 3.98 -3.95
N LEU A 103 5.27 2.77 -4.39
CA LEU A 103 4.13 2.58 -5.30
C LEU A 103 2.82 3.11 -4.71
N LEU A 104 2.61 2.91 -3.40
CA LEU A 104 1.45 3.47 -2.72
C LEU A 104 1.50 5.00 -2.76
N LEU A 105 2.61 5.62 -2.37
CA LEU A 105 2.76 7.08 -2.39
C LEU A 105 2.52 7.69 -3.78
N ASP A 106 3.03 7.05 -4.84
CA ASP A 106 2.81 7.49 -6.22
C ASP A 106 1.31 7.48 -6.60
N LEU A 107 0.56 6.50 -6.09
CA LEU A 107 -0.88 6.42 -6.33
C LEU A 107 -1.69 7.49 -5.54
N TRP A 108 -1.08 8.14 -4.54
CA TRP A 108 -1.69 9.21 -3.75
C TRP A 108 -1.39 10.63 -4.25
N LEU A 109 -0.33 10.81 -5.04
CA LEU A 109 0.04 12.09 -5.67
C LEU A 109 -0.96 12.48 -6.78
#